data_AF-A0A965RMB9-F1
#
_entry.id   AF-A0A965RMB9-F1
#
_cell.length_a   1.000
_cell.length_b   1.000
_cell.length_c   1.000
_cell.angle_alpha   90.00
_cell.angle_beta   90.00
_cell.angle_gamma   90.00
#
_symmetry.space_group_name_H-M   'P 1'
#
loop_
_entity.id
_entity.type
_entity.pdbx_description
1 polymer ?
#
loop_
_entity_poly.entity_id
_entity_poly.type
_entity_poly.pdbx_seq_one_letter_code
_entity_poly.pdbx_strand_id
1 'polypeptide(L)'
;MARYSPEQLYKLYKDGFQGCLWEQHIFDHLLEVSKYAYFGDGAKRIVGTGKGKLSTPYKSVLKFDKNPYNERQVTSDCVSHSTRNAVDVTRAVEIDVKRNREAWIARGATEAIYGARGHGGQGMSCARAAEFVSKYGGVLVRKNYKGVIDLTKYQGMLGAGWGGRGLPDKVIDLANDHQVKTVSLVRTVEEARDALANGYGISVCSMYGFSNKRDSKGFAKPQGSWAHAMAWIACDDTGSEPAFLVQNSWGCYSDDTEVLTKTGWKLFKNLTDTDILATLNPNNHYLEWQQIQQKFEYDYNGYLNHYHFRGVDLLVTDNHNMYIGKLNSDLDKIDSWQLIESQNCPKYIHIKKNAKWKGEEVENIKIGSNIISMDLWLEFLGYFISEGHTCNHKKVMSNGDIKYYGLVGISQNKKESREIIQNCINKLPFRFSSNMVSYDKNLYNKLKIYGKAHQKYIPDYIKNLSSRQQKIFFDAMMLGDGSRSNGKINYYTSSKKLADDMQELILKIGLAADIIEINRIGRDNEKNGHKNITRHKEYRLNIKEISLTPREHNGTKPILLPYNGKIYCATIPNHIMYVRRNGRAVWCGNSWNSGGHPEWDTIP
;
A
#
# COMPACT_ATOMS: atom_id res chain seq x y z
N MET A 1 22.78 35.41 0.79
CA MET A 1 21.60 35.91 0.05
C MET A 1 20.44 34.94 0.20
N ALA A 2 19.23 35.51 0.34
CA ALA A 2 17.88 34.94 0.49
C ALA A 2 17.74 33.52 1.09
N ARG A 3 17.60 33.44 2.42
CA ARG A 3 16.89 32.33 3.06
C ARG A 3 15.44 32.38 2.55
N TYR A 4 14.92 31.27 2.02
CA TYR A 4 13.49 31.16 1.78
C TYR A 4 12.75 31.56 3.05
N SER A 5 11.74 32.43 2.92
CA SER A 5 10.89 32.73 4.06
C SER A 5 10.16 31.45 4.48
N PRO A 6 9.75 31.32 5.75
CA PRO A 6 8.90 30.23 6.20
C PRO A 6 7.68 30.00 5.29
N GLU A 7 7.05 31.06 4.77
CA GLU A 7 5.92 30.98 3.83
C GLU A 7 6.33 30.42 2.45
N GLN A 8 7.51 30.77 1.96
CA GLN A 8 8.01 30.26 0.67
C GLN A 8 8.36 28.78 0.77
N LEU A 9 9.02 28.37 1.87
CA LEU A 9 9.25 26.97 2.20
C LEU A 9 7.93 26.21 2.32
N TYR A 10 6.96 26.78 3.05
CA TYR A 10 5.63 26.21 3.22
C TYR A 10 4.88 26.02 1.90
N LYS A 11 4.94 27.00 0.99
CA LYS A 11 4.33 26.90 -0.35
C LYS A 11 4.99 25.81 -1.19
N LEU A 12 6.32 25.72 -1.18
CA LEU A 12 7.07 24.65 -1.83
C LEU A 12 6.68 23.27 -1.26
N TYR A 13 6.57 23.14 0.06
CA TYR A 13 6.12 21.90 0.70
C TYR A 13 4.69 21.51 0.30
N LYS A 14 3.76 22.48 0.20
CA LYS A 14 2.38 22.27 -0.26
C LYS A 14 2.32 21.82 -1.72
N ASP A 15 3.29 22.25 -2.53
CA ASP A 15 3.42 21.89 -3.94
C ASP A 15 4.24 20.60 -4.18
N GLY A 16 4.54 19.82 -3.12
CA GLY A 16 5.17 18.49 -3.23
C GLY A 16 6.70 18.47 -3.11
N PHE A 17 7.32 19.52 -2.58
CA PHE A 17 8.78 19.60 -2.41
C PHE A 17 9.25 18.85 -1.16
N GLN A 18 9.83 17.64 -1.27
CA GLN A 18 10.44 16.95 -0.10
C GLN A 18 11.62 16.04 -0.47
N GLY A 19 12.86 16.54 -0.33
CA GLY A 19 14.06 15.69 -0.20
C GLY A 19 15.38 16.33 -0.61
N CYS A 20 15.37 17.10 -1.69
CA CYS A 20 16.56 17.73 -2.26
C CYS A 20 16.48 19.26 -2.17
N LEU A 21 17.51 19.89 -1.60
CA LEU A 21 17.65 21.35 -1.50
C LEU A 21 18.65 21.87 -2.54
N TRP A 22 18.43 23.10 -3.03
CA TRP A 22 19.42 23.83 -3.82
C TRP A 22 20.09 24.90 -2.96
N GLU A 23 21.41 24.82 -2.82
CA GLU A 23 22.21 25.77 -2.04
C GLU A 23 23.36 26.32 -2.90
N GLN A 24 23.07 27.35 -3.70
CA GLN A 24 24.02 27.94 -4.65
C GLN A 24 25.39 28.24 -4.03
N HIS A 25 25.42 28.88 -2.87
CA HIS A 25 26.68 29.27 -2.21
C HIS A 25 27.55 28.06 -1.79
N ILE A 26 26.95 26.95 -1.35
CA ILE A 26 27.69 25.71 -1.04
C ILE A 26 28.17 25.05 -2.33
N PHE A 27 27.35 25.08 -3.38
CA PHE A 27 27.71 24.57 -4.70
C PHE A 27 28.90 25.34 -5.30
N ASP A 28 28.85 26.67 -5.28
CA ASP A 28 29.93 27.53 -5.79
C ASP A 28 31.22 27.32 -4.99
N HIS A 29 31.13 27.29 -3.66
CA HIS A 29 32.26 26.99 -2.79
C HIS A 29 32.86 25.62 -3.11
N LEU A 30 32.03 24.58 -3.21
CA LEU A 30 32.48 23.23 -3.55
C LEU A 30 33.23 23.21 -4.88
N LEU A 31 32.74 23.91 -5.91
CA LEU A 31 33.43 24.00 -7.20
C LEU A 31 34.78 24.74 -7.06
N GLU A 32 34.83 25.85 -6.32
CA GLU A 32 36.04 26.64 -6.08
C GLU A 32 37.12 25.81 -5.36
N VAL A 33 36.74 25.05 -4.33
CA VAL A 33 37.70 24.27 -3.54
C VAL A 33 37.98 22.87 -4.11
N SER A 34 37.29 22.45 -5.17
CA SER A 34 37.46 21.11 -5.76
C SER A 34 38.69 21.02 -6.65
N LYS A 35 39.49 19.96 -6.47
CA LYS A 35 40.68 19.71 -7.28
C LYS A 35 40.36 19.60 -8.79
N TYR A 36 39.21 19.00 -9.10
CA TYR A 36 38.66 18.88 -10.45
C TYR A 36 37.18 19.21 -10.38
N ALA A 37 36.84 20.50 -10.46
CA ALA A 37 35.47 20.99 -10.33
C ALA A 37 34.52 20.34 -11.35
N TYR A 38 34.95 20.26 -12.62
CA TYR A 38 34.21 19.61 -13.68
C TYR A 38 34.80 18.25 -14.03
N PHE A 39 33.94 17.27 -14.34
CA PHE A 39 34.38 15.92 -14.69
C PHE A 39 35.35 15.93 -15.87
N GLY A 40 35.05 16.69 -16.93
CA GLY A 40 35.94 16.86 -18.08
C GLY A 40 37.36 17.35 -17.76
N ASP A 41 37.56 18.07 -16.66
CA ASP A 41 38.89 18.56 -16.25
C ASP A 41 39.78 17.43 -15.72
N GLY A 42 39.18 16.52 -14.94
CA GLY A 42 39.86 15.36 -14.35
C GLY A 42 39.83 14.10 -15.23
N ALA A 43 38.91 14.03 -16.19
CA ALA A 43 38.59 12.82 -16.95
C ALA A 43 39.11 12.82 -18.41
N LYS A 44 40.05 13.70 -18.76
CA LYS A 44 40.57 13.85 -20.15
C LYS A 44 41.00 12.54 -20.82
N ARG A 45 41.46 11.55 -20.03
CA ARG A 45 41.93 10.24 -20.52
C ARG A 45 40.80 9.22 -20.77
N ILE A 46 39.59 9.49 -20.33
CA ILE A 46 38.46 8.55 -20.42
C ILE A 46 37.30 9.07 -21.28
N VAL A 47 37.47 10.22 -21.93
CA VAL A 47 36.49 10.78 -22.88
C VAL A 47 36.23 9.78 -24.01
N GLY A 48 34.95 9.51 -24.27
CA GLY A 48 34.47 8.58 -25.29
C GLY A 48 34.60 7.10 -24.94
N THR A 49 35.17 6.74 -23.79
CA THR A 49 35.45 5.33 -23.46
C THR A 49 34.20 4.51 -23.17
N GLY A 50 33.07 5.14 -22.85
CA GLY A 50 31.78 4.48 -22.69
C GLY A 50 30.97 4.37 -23.99
N LYS A 51 31.42 5.01 -25.07
CA LYS A 51 30.66 5.06 -26.33
C LYS A 51 30.44 3.67 -26.90
N GLY A 52 29.19 3.34 -27.23
CA GLY A 52 28.84 2.03 -27.81
C GLY A 52 28.92 0.85 -26.84
N LYS A 53 28.91 1.09 -25.51
CA LYS A 53 29.08 0.04 -24.50
C LYS A 53 27.88 -0.09 -23.58
N LEU A 54 27.61 -1.34 -23.18
CA LEU A 54 26.81 -1.65 -22.00
C LEU A 54 27.73 -1.64 -20.76
N SER A 55 27.51 -0.67 -19.88
CA SER A 55 28.27 -0.43 -18.65
C SER A 55 27.40 -0.74 -17.44
N THR A 56 27.71 -1.80 -16.69
CA THR A 56 26.92 -2.26 -15.53
C THR A 56 27.73 -2.30 -14.22
N PRO A 57 28.28 -1.17 -13.74
CA PRO A 57 29.14 -1.15 -12.56
C PRO A 57 28.43 -1.59 -11.27
N TYR A 58 27.09 -1.45 -11.19
CA TYR A 58 26.31 -1.99 -10.07
C TYR A 58 26.49 -3.50 -9.84
N LYS A 59 26.86 -4.27 -10.88
CA LYS A 59 27.12 -5.72 -10.74
C LYS A 59 28.32 -6.00 -9.84
N SER A 60 29.29 -5.11 -9.75
CA SER A 60 30.40 -5.23 -8.80
C SER A 60 29.91 -5.12 -7.36
N VAL A 61 28.90 -4.28 -7.09
CA VAL A 61 28.27 -4.19 -5.76
C VAL A 61 27.60 -5.51 -5.40
N LEU A 62 26.86 -6.10 -6.35
CA LEU A 62 26.13 -7.36 -6.16
C LEU A 62 27.02 -8.57 -5.80
N LYS A 63 28.32 -8.50 -6.11
CA LYS A 63 29.29 -9.54 -5.71
C LYS A 63 29.59 -9.52 -4.21
N PHE A 64 29.47 -8.36 -3.58
CA PHE A 64 29.81 -8.18 -2.16
C PHE A 64 28.58 -8.04 -1.27
N ASP A 65 27.49 -7.51 -1.82
CA ASP A 65 26.24 -7.32 -1.12
C ASP A 65 25.09 -7.81 -2.00
N LYS A 66 24.33 -8.81 -1.52
CA LYS A 66 23.23 -9.39 -2.29
C LYS A 66 22.01 -8.46 -2.40
N ASN A 67 21.88 -7.50 -1.48
CA ASN A 67 20.69 -6.64 -1.34
C ASN A 67 21.05 -5.14 -1.20
N PRO A 68 22.02 -4.58 -1.95
CA PRO A 68 22.66 -3.29 -1.64
C PRO A 68 21.69 -2.11 -1.70
N TYR A 69 20.61 -2.28 -2.45
CA TYR A 69 19.63 -1.25 -2.75
C TYR A 69 18.30 -1.40 -1.97
N ASN A 70 18.21 -2.36 -1.04
CA ASN A 70 17.00 -2.60 -0.24
C ASN A 70 16.87 -1.62 0.94
N GLU A 71 17.97 -0.95 1.34
CA GLU A 71 17.95 0.01 2.44
C GLU A 71 17.36 1.34 1.97
N ARG A 72 16.10 1.57 2.35
CA ARG A 72 15.29 2.74 2.02
C ARG A 72 15.49 3.88 3.03
N GLN A 73 15.37 5.12 2.54
CA GLN A 73 15.22 6.32 3.36
C GLN A 73 13.94 6.29 4.20
N VAL A 74 14.05 6.51 5.51
CA VAL A 74 12.91 6.62 6.44
C VAL A 74 12.67 8.06 6.87
N THR A 75 13.45 9.02 6.36
CA THR A 75 13.24 10.46 6.51
C THR A 75 13.48 11.15 5.15
N SER A 76 13.49 12.48 5.09
CA SER A 76 13.79 13.24 3.87
C SER A 76 15.30 13.25 3.53
N ASP A 77 15.96 12.09 3.59
CA ASP A 77 17.40 11.92 3.40
C ASP A 77 17.78 11.24 2.07
N CYS A 78 16.96 11.42 1.02
CA CYS A 78 17.23 10.87 -0.32
C CYS A 78 18.62 11.20 -0.85
N VAL A 79 19.13 12.41 -0.58
CA VAL A 79 20.47 12.83 -0.98
C VAL A 79 21.53 11.92 -0.38
N SER A 80 21.45 11.61 0.92
CA SER A 80 22.42 10.75 1.58
C SER A 80 22.41 9.31 1.02
N HIS A 81 21.22 8.79 0.69
CA HIS A 81 21.07 7.48 0.05
C HIS A 81 21.63 7.48 -1.38
N SER A 82 21.34 8.51 -2.16
CA SER A 82 21.88 8.70 -3.51
C SER A 82 23.40 8.80 -3.49
N THR A 83 23.97 9.64 -2.62
CA THR A 83 25.42 9.78 -2.43
C THR A 83 26.05 8.46 -2.02
N ARG A 84 25.48 7.76 -1.04
CA ARG A 84 25.96 6.43 -0.61
C ARG A 84 25.96 5.44 -1.77
N ASN A 85 24.89 5.36 -2.55
CA ASN A 85 24.80 4.42 -3.66
C ASN A 85 25.81 4.73 -4.77
N ALA A 86 26.06 6.00 -5.06
CA ALA A 86 27.08 6.41 -6.01
C ALA A 86 28.50 6.04 -5.52
N VAL A 87 28.80 6.29 -4.24
CA VAL A 87 30.09 5.95 -3.62
C VAL A 87 30.28 4.43 -3.54
N ASP A 88 29.26 3.69 -3.13
CA ASP A 88 29.32 2.23 -3.02
C ASP A 88 29.53 1.54 -4.37
N VAL A 89 28.91 2.05 -5.44
CA VAL A 89 29.19 1.59 -6.82
C VAL A 89 30.65 1.82 -7.17
N THR A 90 31.16 3.02 -6.89
CA THR A 90 32.55 3.40 -7.19
C THR A 90 33.54 2.53 -6.45
N ARG A 91 33.37 2.40 -5.13
CA ARG A 91 34.20 1.54 -4.28
C ARG A 91 34.16 0.07 -4.73
N ALA A 92 32.97 -0.44 -5.07
CA ALA A 92 32.84 -1.84 -5.50
C ALA A 92 33.63 -2.11 -6.79
N VAL A 93 33.62 -1.19 -7.75
CA VAL A 93 34.39 -1.33 -9.00
C VAL A 93 35.89 -1.21 -8.74
N GLU A 94 36.30 -0.33 -7.82
CA GLU A 94 37.70 -0.21 -7.42
C GLU A 94 38.26 -1.52 -6.85
N ILE A 95 37.48 -2.21 -6.03
CA ILE A 95 37.86 -3.50 -5.44
C ILE A 95 37.77 -4.64 -6.47
N ASP A 96 36.61 -4.79 -7.12
CA ASP A 96 36.31 -5.93 -8.00
C ASP A 96 37.07 -5.87 -9.33
N VAL A 97 37.07 -4.72 -9.99
CA VAL A 97 37.59 -4.56 -11.35
C VAL A 97 39.00 -4.00 -11.34
N LYS A 98 39.25 -2.93 -10.58
CA LYS A 98 40.57 -2.27 -10.55
C LYS A 98 41.57 -2.94 -9.61
N ARG A 99 41.12 -3.90 -8.78
CA ARG A 99 41.95 -4.68 -7.85
C ARG A 99 42.72 -3.79 -6.85
N ASN A 100 42.12 -2.67 -6.46
CA ASN A 100 42.68 -1.83 -5.40
C ASN A 100 42.74 -2.64 -4.09
N ARG A 101 43.77 -2.37 -3.27
CA ARG A 101 43.96 -3.04 -1.96
C ARG A 101 43.00 -2.46 -0.92
N GLU A 102 41.72 -2.74 -1.07
CA GLU A 102 40.65 -2.38 -0.14
C GLU A 102 39.71 -3.57 0.05
N ALA A 103 39.15 -3.73 1.25
CA ALA A 103 38.19 -4.78 1.56
C ALA A 103 36.77 -4.21 1.61
N TRP A 104 35.81 -4.90 0.99
CA TRP A 104 34.40 -4.59 1.18
C TRP A 104 33.95 -5.08 2.56
N ILE A 105 33.84 -4.17 3.52
CA ILE A 105 33.36 -4.48 4.87
C ILE A 105 31.84 -4.62 4.89
N ALA A 106 31.15 -3.57 4.44
CA ALA A 106 29.70 -3.49 4.33
C ALA A 106 29.35 -2.30 3.42
N ARG A 107 28.08 -2.18 3.01
CA ARG A 107 27.57 -0.98 2.33
C ARG A 107 27.75 0.28 3.18
N GLY A 108 27.76 1.45 2.53
CA GLY A 108 27.84 2.74 3.20
C GLY A 108 26.63 3.02 4.10
N ALA A 109 26.88 3.75 5.18
CA ALA A 109 25.88 4.31 6.08
C ALA A 109 25.53 5.75 5.69
N THR A 110 24.30 6.16 5.94
CA THR A 110 23.72 7.42 5.42
C THR A 110 23.59 8.52 6.47
N GLU A 111 23.63 8.16 7.75
CA GLU A 111 23.35 9.03 8.89
C GLU A 111 24.34 10.16 9.02
N ALA A 112 25.64 9.88 8.85
CA ALA A 112 26.67 10.90 8.92
C ALA A 112 26.55 11.90 7.76
N ILE A 113 26.32 11.38 6.55
CA ILE A 113 26.09 12.20 5.35
C ILE A 113 24.88 13.11 5.58
N TYR A 114 23.73 12.56 6.00
CA TYR A 114 22.53 13.36 6.26
C TYR A 114 22.67 14.32 7.46
N GLY A 115 23.46 13.93 8.46
CA GLY A 115 23.78 14.75 9.62
C GLY A 115 24.57 16.00 9.29
N ALA A 116 25.33 16.00 8.19
CA ALA A 116 26.15 17.13 7.75
C ALA A 116 25.34 18.25 7.07
N ARG A 117 24.01 18.14 7.02
CA ARG A 117 23.14 19.10 6.32
C ARG A 117 23.09 20.51 6.95
N GLY A 118 23.59 20.69 8.17
CA GLY A 118 23.78 22.01 8.80
C GLY A 118 22.49 22.76 9.16
N HIS A 119 21.34 22.10 9.20
CA HIS A 119 20.08 22.65 9.69
C HIS A 119 19.19 21.60 10.38
N GLY A 120 18.31 22.05 11.28
CA GLY A 120 17.35 21.19 11.99
C GLY A 120 16.18 20.68 11.12
N GLY A 121 15.91 21.32 9.98
CA GLY A 121 14.85 20.92 9.04
C GLY A 121 15.12 19.64 8.26
N GLN A 122 14.18 19.30 7.37
CA GLN A 122 14.22 18.13 6.48
C GLN A 122 14.87 18.46 5.12
N GLY A 123 15.39 17.42 4.44
CA GLY A 123 16.06 17.56 3.15
C GLY A 123 17.54 17.89 3.27
N MET A 124 18.29 17.75 2.18
CA MET A 124 19.71 18.10 2.10
C MET A 124 20.04 18.52 0.66
N SER A 125 21.10 19.29 0.43
CA SER A 125 21.59 19.55 -0.93
C SER A 125 22.66 18.53 -1.35
N CYS A 126 22.70 18.15 -2.63
CA CYS A 126 23.78 17.30 -3.15
C CYS A 126 25.16 17.95 -2.98
N ALA A 127 25.24 19.28 -3.04
CA ALA A 127 26.49 20.01 -2.81
C ALA A 127 27.02 19.79 -1.39
N ARG A 128 26.18 19.91 -0.35
CA ARG A 128 26.57 19.59 1.02
C ARG A 128 27.00 18.14 1.18
N ALA A 129 26.29 17.20 0.56
CA ALA A 129 26.63 15.79 0.68
C ALA A 129 27.99 15.51 0.02
N ALA A 130 28.21 16.04 -1.18
CA ALA A 130 29.47 15.94 -1.90
C ALA A 130 30.63 16.63 -1.14
N GLU A 131 30.39 17.79 -0.56
CA GLU A 131 31.37 18.52 0.24
C GLU A 131 31.73 17.73 1.51
N PHE A 132 30.75 17.26 2.27
CA PHE A 132 30.99 16.46 3.47
C PHE A 132 31.81 15.20 3.16
N VAL A 133 31.39 14.40 2.17
CA VAL A 133 32.08 13.14 1.88
C VAL A 133 33.48 13.33 1.30
N SER A 134 33.84 14.53 0.83
CA SER A 134 35.12 14.78 0.14
C SER A 134 36.07 15.76 0.83
N LYS A 135 35.59 16.58 1.78
CA LYS A 135 36.39 17.66 2.39
C LYS A 135 36.62 17.51 3.89
N TYR A 136 35.57 17.28 4.66
CA TYR A 136 35.65 17.30 6.13
C TYR A 136 34.91 16.13 6.80
N GLY A 137 34.69 15.06 6.04
CA GLY A 137 34.09 13.81 6.49
C GLY A 137 34.40 12.68 5.52
N GLY A 138 33.43 11.79 5.33
CA GLY A 138 33.53 10.64 4.44
C GLY A 138 32.34 9.70 4.58
N VAL A 139 32.51 8.45 4.15
CA VAL A 139 31.42 7.46 4.18
C VAL A 139 31.73 6.35 5.18
N LEU A 140 31.06 6.40 6.32
CA LEU A 140 31.03 5.27 7.26
C LEU A 140 30.33 4.07 6.62
N VAL A 141 30.64 2.86 7.08
CA VAL A 141 29.99 1.62 6.61
C VAL A 141 29.03 1.07 7.66
N ARG A 142 28.10 0.21 7.24
CA ARG A 142 27.13 -0.46 8.12
C ARG A 142 27.81 -1.44 9.09
N LYS A 143 28.37 -0.91 10.18
CA LYS A 143 29.03 -1.66 11.26
C LYS A 143 28.86 -0.98 12.61
N ASN A 144 29.17 -1.71 13.68
CA ASN A 144 29.25 -1.14 15.01
C ASN A 144 30.65 -0.56 15.25
N TYR A 145 30.74 0.74 15.48
CA TYR A 145 31.95 1.44 15.88
C TYR A 145 31.96 1.53 17.41
N LYS A 146 32.53 0.49 18.03
CA LYS A 146 32.49 0.28 19.49
C LYS A 146 32.91 1.53 20.27
N GLY A 147 32.04 1.97 21.18
CA GLY A 147 32.28 3.15 22.03
C GLY A 147 32.06 4.51 21.35
N VAL A 148 31.64 4.52 20.08
CA VAL A 148 31.33 5.75 19.33
C VAL A 148 29.90 5.73 18.80
N ILE A 149 29.55 4.75 17.95
CA ILE A 149 28.25 4.68 17.30
C ILE A 149 27.95 3.29 16.73
N ASP A 150 26.70 2.82 16.86
CA ASP A 150 26.23 1.61 16.18
C ASP A 150 25.49 1.97 14.89
N LEU A 151 26.10 1.67 13.73
CA LEU A 151 25.53 1.84 12.39
C LEU A 151 25.22 0.50 11.73
N THR A 152 25.17 -0.62 12.48
CA THR A 152 24.82 -1.94 11.91
C THR A 152 23.45 -1.96 11.25
N LYS A 153 22.58 -1.02 11.62
CA LYS A 153 21.26 -0.79 11.00
C LYS A 153 21.07 0.69 10.71
N TYR A 154 20.33 0.97 9.65
CA TYR A 154 19.93 2.32 9.29
C TYR A 154 19.00 2.96 10.33
N GLN A 155 19.28 4.21 10.67
CA GLN A 155 18.60 5.03 11.66
C GLN A 155 18.45 6.47 11.16
N GLY A 156 17.46 6.73 10.29
CA GLY A 156 17.25 8.06 9.70
C GLY A 156 17.12 9.20 10.74
N MET A 157 16.48 8.92 11.89
CA MET A 157 16.33 9.90 12.98
C MET A 157 17.65 10.26 13.67
N LEU A 158 18.66 9.38 13.64
CA LEU A 158 19.98 9.66 14.19
C LEU A 158 20.69 10.75 13.37
N GLY A 159 20.73 10.56 12.04
CA GLY A 159 21.22 11.58 11.12
C GLY A 159 20.38 12.86 11.15
N ALA A 160 19.05 12.73 11.24
CA ALA A 160 18.16 13.88 11.44
C ALA A 160 18.52 14.65 12.72
N GLY A 161 18.82 13.94 13.81
CA GLY A 161 19.19 14.54 15.09
C GLY A 161 20.46 15.37 15.05
N TRP A 162 21.39 15.13 14.12
CA TRP A 162 22.63 15.90 14.02
C TRP A 162 22.53 17.12 13.12
N GLY A 163 21.56 17.20 12.21
CA GLY A 163 21.53 18.24 11.18
C GLY A 163 21.70 19.66 11.69
N GLY A 164 20.95 20.04 12.72
CA GLY A 164 21.06 21.37 13.33
C GLY A 164 22.11 21.47 14.43
N ARG A 165 22.53 20.34 15.01
CA ARG A 165 23.46 20.28 16.15
C ARG A 165 24.92 20.11 15.75
N GLY A 166 25.19 19.65 14.53
CA GLY A 166 26.47 19.13 14.10
C GLY A 166 26.63 17.64 14.41
N LEU A 167 27.51 16.97 13.67
CA LEU A 167 27.94 15.61 14.00
C LEU A 167 28.88 15.64 15.21
N PRO A 168 28.91 14.58 16.04
CA PRO A 168 29.95 14.42 17.05
C PRO A 168 31.35 14.28 16.41
N ASP A 169 32.37 14.91 17.00
CA ASP A 169 33.75 14.89 16.47
C ASP A 169 34.27 13.46 16.19
N LYS A 170 34.04 12.54 17.13
CA LYS A 170 34.43 11.13 16.97
C LYS A 170 33.78 10.45 15.76
N VAL A 171 32.59 10.88 15.34
CA VAL A 171 31.92 10.36 14.15
C VAL A 171 32.56 10.95 12.89
N ILE A 172 32.95 12.22 12.93
CA ILE A 172 33.67 12.90 11.84
C ILE A 172 35.04 12.26 11.63
N ASP A 173 35.79 12.04 12.71
CA ASP A 173 37.12 11.39 12.67
C ASP A 173 37.04 10.01 12.01
N LEU A 174 36.07 9.19 12.41
CA LEU A 174 35.83 7.88 11.78
C LEU A 174 35.43 7.99 10.30
N ALA A 175 34.70 9.06 9.93
CA ALA A 175 34.27 9.26 8.55
C ALA A 175 35.45 9.67 7.65
N ASN A 176 36.38 10.46 8.20
CA ASN A 176 37.59 10.90 7.50
C ASN A 176 38.47 9.74 7.03
N ASP A 177 38.48 8.60 7.74
CA ASP A 177 39.20 7.39 7.31
C ASP A 177 38.70 6.84 5.95
N HIS A 178 37.48 7.19 5.55
CA HIS A 178 36.82 6.75 4.33
C HIS A 178 36.38 7.94 3.47
N GLN A 179 37.24 8.95 3.36
CA GLN A 179 36.98 10.15 2.58
C GLN A 179 37.06 9.90 1.06
N VAL A 180 36.10 10.46 0.33
CA VAL A 180 36.08 10.48 -1.13
C VAL A 180 37.13 11.49 -1.62
N LYS A 181 38.19 11.00 -2.25
CA LYS A 181 39.34 11.86 -2.66
C LYS A 181 39.00 12.89 -3.73
N THR A 182 38.00 12.64 -4.56
CA THR A 182 37.62 13.53 -5.66
C THR A 182 36.14 13.40 -5.94
N VAL A 183 35.47 14.54 -5.99
CA VAL A 183 34.12 14.72 -6.51
C VAL A 183 34.21 15.71 -7.66
N SER A 184 33.43 15.48 -8.72
CA SER A 184 33.43 16.33 -9.91
C SER A 184 32.01 16.44 -10.46
N LEU A 185 31.66 17.62 -10.96
CA LEU A 185 30.37 17.85 -11.59
C LEU A 185 30.33 17.25 -12.99
N VAL A 186 29.38 16.34 -13.21
CA VAL A 186 29.02 15.82 -14.53
C VAL A 186 28.01 16.77 -15.17
N ARG A 187 28.28 17.24 -16.39
CA ARG A 187 27.47 18.26 -17.08
C ARG A 187 26.77 17.73 -18.34
N THR A 188 27.27 16.65 -18.93
CA THR A 188 26.71 16.10 -20.16
C THR A 188 26.40 14.61 -20.05
N VAL A 189 25.55 14.13 -20.96
CA VAL A 189 25.20 12.71 -21.08
C VAL A 189 26.43 11.87 -21.43
N GLU A 190 27.32 12.40 -22.26
CA GLU A 190 28.59 11.76 -22.63
C GLU A 190 29.51 11.62 -21.42
N GLU A 191 29.63 12.67 -20.60
CA GLU A 191 30.40 12.60 -19.36
C GLU A 191 29.79 11.57 -18.39
N ALA A 192 28.46 11.52 -18.26
CA ALA A 192 27.77 10.54 -17.41
C ALA A 192 28.00 9.09 -17.89
N ARG A 193 27.91 8.86 -19.20
CA ARG A 193 28.21 7.58 -19.84
C ARG A 193 29.65 7.15 -19.55
N ASP A 194 30.61 8.03 -19.82
CA ASP A 194 32.02 7.73 -19.66
C ASP A 194 32.41 7.54 -18.19
N ALA A 195 31.76 8.27 -17.28
CA ALA A 195 31.88 8.07 -15.83
C ALA A 195 31.46 6.65 -15.43
N LEU A 196 30.26 6.21 -15.81
CA LEU A 196 29.74 4.88 -15.48
C LEU A 196 30.55 3.74 -16.13
N ALA A 197 31.02 3.94 -17.36
CA ALA A 197 31.90 2.99 -18.05
C ALA A 197 33.24 2.76 -17.32
N ASN A 198 33.70 3.74 -16.55
CA ASN A 198 34.94 3.67 -15.76
C ASN A 198 34.70 3.39 -14.27
N GLY A 199 33.45 3.05 -13.92
CA GLY A 199 33.07 2.62 -12.59
C GLY A 199 32.67 3.73 -11.64
N TYR A 200 32.52 4.97 -12.10
CA TYR A 200 32.10 6.07 -11.24
C TYR A 200 30.58 6.12 -11.16
N GLY A 201 30.04 5.81 -9.97
CA GLY A 201 28.62 5.99 -9.69
C GLY A 201 28.26 7.48 -9.62
N ILE A 202 27.04 7.84 -10.02
CA ILE A 202 26.63 9.24 -10.12
C ILE A 202 25.46 9.49 -9.19
N SER A 203 25.59 10.46 -8.28
CA SER A 203 24.49 10.96 -7.47
C SER A 203 23.85 12.15 -8.17
N VAL A 204 22.54 12.10 -8.38
CA VAL A 204 21.81 13.12 -9.14
C VAL A 204 20.69 13.69 -8.30
N CYS A 205 20.81 14.97 -7.96
CA CYS A 205 19.73 15.79 -7.43
C CYS A 205 19.00 16.45 -8.59
N SER A 206 17.69 16.22 -8.73
CA SER A 206 16.92 16.81 -9.82
C SER A 206 15.48 17.12 -9.44
N MET A 207 14.84 17.96 -10.25
CA MET A 207 13.39 18.14 -10.26
C MET A 207 12.71 17.23 -11.29
N TYR A 208 13.44 16.36 -11.99
CA TYR A 208 12.85 15.55 -13.05
C TYR A 208 12.04 14.40 -12.47
N GLY A 209 10.75 14.39 -12.80
CA GLY A 209 9.93 13.20 -12.64
C GLY A 209 9.99 12.27 -13.84
N PHE A 210 9.63 11.01 -13.60
CA PHE A 210 9.55 9.98 -14.62
C PHE A 210 8.18 9.32 -14.60
N SER A 211 7.71 8.94 -15.78
CA SER A 211 6.48 8.19 -15.96
C SER A 211 6.55 6.87 -15.20
N ASN A 212 5.43 6.47 -14.61
CA ASN A 212 5.26 5.15 -14.01
C ASN A 212 5.02 4.05 -15.07
N LYS A 213 5.03 4.39 -16.37
CA LYS A 213 4.97 3.44 -17.47
C LYS A 213 6.27 3.45 -18.25
N ARG A 214 6.83 2.26 -18.43
CA ARG A 214 7.94 2.03 -19.36
C ARG A 214 7.39 1.85 -20.77
N ASP A 215 8.12 2.32 -21.77
CA ASP A 215 7.82 1.99 -23.16
C ASP A 215 8.19 0.53 -23.48
N SER A 216 7.97 0.10 -24.73
CA SER A 216 8.27 -1.26 -25.18
C SER A 216 9.75 -1.63 -25.10
N LYS A 217 10.65 -0.65 -24.91
CA LYS A 217 12.08 -0.85 -24.75
C LYS A 217 12.52 -0.79 -23.28
N GLY A 218 11.59 -0.59 -22.34
CA GLY A 218 11.86 -0.54 -20.90
C GLY A 218 12.19 0.86 -20.35
N PHE A 219 12.04 1.93 -21.13
CA PHE A 219 12.39 3.28 -20.71
C PHE A 219 11.22 4.01 -20.06
N ALA A 220 11.47 4.66 -18.92
CA ALA A 220 10.52 5.58 -18.31
C ALA A 220 10.75 6.99 -18.89
N LYS A 221 9.74 7.54 -19.56
CA LYS A 221 9.82 8.90 -20.12
C LYS A 221 9.78 9.94 -19.01
N PRO A 222 10.54 11.06 -19.09
CA PRO A 222 10.37 12.17 -18.17
C PRO A 222 8.90 12.64 -18.13
N GLN A 223 8.34 12.74 -16.94
CA GLN A 223 6.96 13.15 -16.71
C GLN A 223 6.80 13.75 -15.31
N GLY A 224 6.22 14.95 -15.23
CA GLY A 224 6.04 15.66 -13.96
C GLY A 224 7.35 16.24 -13.41
N SER A 225 7.25 16.86 -12.24
CA SER A 225 8.37 17.51 -11.55
C SER A 225 8.30 17.23 -10.06
N TRP A 226 9.39 16.72 -9.47
CA TRP A 226 9.49 16.51 -8.02
C TRP A 226 10.96 16.52 -7.58
N ALA A 227 11.21 17.15 -6.43
CA ALA A 227 12.55 17.32 -5.88
C ALA A 227 13.05 16.00 -5.25
N HIS A 228 14.03 15.35 -5.88
CA HIS A 228 14.58 14.09 -5.36
C HIS A 228 16.01 13.84 -5.78
N ALA A 229 16.67 12.96 -5.03
CA ALA A 229 18.00 12.48 -5.34
C ALA A 229 18.02 10.98 -5.64
N MET A 230 18.65 10.60 -6.74
CA MET A 230 18.75 9.23 -7.23
C MET A 230 20.17 8.92 -7.67
N ALA A 231 20.57 7.65 -7.56
CA ALA A 231 21.85 7.22 -8.09
C ALA A 231 21.69 6.65 -9.51
N TRP A 232 22.52 7.10 -10.44
CA TRP A 232 22.68 6.41 -11.72
C TRP A 232 23.81 5.38 -11.58
N ILE A 233 23.50 4.14 -11.93
CA ILE A 233 24.35 2.97 -11.59
C ILE A 233 24.66 2.06 -12.77
N ALA A 234 24.12 2.36 -13.96
CA ALA A 234 24.45 1.70 -15.21
C ALA A 234 24.14 2.61 -16.41
N CYS A 235 24.81 2.36 -17.52
CA CYS A 235 24.52 2.99 -18.79
C CYS A 235 24.55 1.95 -19.92
N ASP A 236 23.56 1.95 -20.80
CA ASP A 236 23.59 1.22 -22.07
C ASP A 236 23.66 2.21 -23.22
N ASP A 237 24.85 2.33 -23.82
CA ASP A 237 25.10 3.18 -24.99
C ASP A 237 25.21 2.37 -26.28
N THR A 238 24.73 1.11 -26.29
CA THR A 238 24.74 0.25 -27.50
C THR A 238 23.61 0.55 -28.47
N GLY A 239 22.55 1.22 -28.00
CA GLY A 239 21.38 1.59 -28.76
C GLY A 239 21.51 2.90 -29.54
N SER A 240 20.39 3.36 -30.11
CA SER A 240 20.31 4.65 -30.81
C SER A 240 20.44 5.86 -29.87
N GLU A 241 20.12 5.67 -28.59
CA GLU A 241 20.22 6.69 -27.55
C GLU A 241 20.77 6.04 -26.26
N PRO A 242 21.55 6.78 -25.45
CA PRO A 242 22.05 6.29 -24.17
C PRO A 242 20.91 6.04 -23.18
N ALA A 243 20.90 4.85 -22.57
CA ALA A 243 19.99 4.48 -21.49
C ALA A 243 20.70 4.53 -20.14
N PHE A 244 20.04 4.99 -19.08
CA PHE A 244 20.59 4.98 -17.73
C PHE A 244 19.72 4.17 -16.77
N LEU A 245 20.36 3.33 -15.94
CA LEU A 245 19.69 2.66 -14.83
C LEU A 245 19.69 3.57 -13.61
N VAL A 246 18.50 4.06 -13.26
CA VAL A 246 18.26 4.93 -12.11
C VAL A 246 17.79 4.09 -10.92
N GLN A 247 18.54 4.12 -9.83
CA GLN A 247 18.19 3.45 -8.58
C GLN A 247 17.42 4.40 -7.66
N ASN A 248 16.24 3.96 -7.22
CA ASN A 248 15.33 4.71 -6.34
C ASN A 248 15.05 3.91 -5.03
N SER A 249 14.35 4.50 -4.06
CA SER A 249 14.29 4.02 -2.66
C SER A 249 12.87 3.74 -2.13
N TRP A 250 11.90 3.26 -2.92
CA TRP A 250 10.47 3.07 -2.51
C TRP A 250 10.03 1.60 -2.38
N GLY A 251 9.01 1.30 -1.54
CA GLY A 251 8.44 -0.06 -1.33
C GLY A 251 7.12 -0.32 -2.07
N CYS A 252 6.60 -1.55 -2.12
CA CYS A 252 5.33 -1.92 -2.78
C CYS A 252 4.77 -3.30 -2.35
N TYR A 253 3.52 -3.59 -2.77
CA TYR A 253 2.82 -4.89 -2.69
C TYR A 253 3.05 -5.76 -3.93
N SER A 254 2.81 -7.08 -3.83
CA SER A 254 2.68 -8.00 -4.97
C SER A 254 1.46 -7.71 -5.86
N ASP A 255 1.47 -8.25 -7.09
CA ASP A 255 0.45 -8.02 -8.13
C ASP A 255 -0.93 -8.64 -7.86
N ASP A 256 -0.99 -9.60 -6.94
CA ASP A 256 -2.18 -10.31 -6.49
C ASP A 256 -2.87 -9.66 -5.27
N THR A 257 -2.40 -8.48 -4.84
CA THR A 257 -3.01 -7.73 -3.74
C THR A 257 -4.15 -6.83 -4.24
N GLU A 258 -5.29 -6.90 -3.54
CA GLU A 258 -6.44 -6.03 -3.73
C GLU A 258 -6.47 -4.90 -2.69
N VAL A 259 -7.10 -3.78 -3.03
CA VAL A 259 -7.45 -2.68 -2.13
C VAL A 259 -8.94 -2.39 -2.24
N LEU A 260 -9.57 -2.03 -1.12
CA LEU A 260 -10.98 -1.67 -1.09
C LEU A 260 -11.15 -0.25 -1.65
N THR A 261 -11.97 -0.11 -2.69
CA THR A 261 -12.36 1.18 -3.27
C THR A 261 -13.83 1.47 -2.99
N LYS A 262 -14.26 2.72 -3.20
CA LYS A 262 -15.68 3.11 -3.10
C LYS A 262 -16.60 2.31 -4.05
N THR A 263 -16.02 1.69 -5.08
CA THR A 263 -16.73 0.82 -6.06
C THR A 263 -16.53 -0.69 -5.80
N GLY A 264 -15.95 -1.06 -4.66
CA GLY A 264 -15.63 -2.43 -4.28
C GLY A 264 -14.14 -2.77 -4.37
N TRP A 265 -13.81 -4.03 -4.16
CA TRP A 265 -12.43 -4.53 -4.21
C TRP A 265 -11.85 -4.48 -5.62
N LYS A 266 -10.63 -3.95 -5.74
CA LYS A 266 -9.86 -3.94 -7.00
C LYS A 266 -8.43 -4.39 -6.73
N LEU A 267 -7.86 -5.16 -7.65
CA LEU A 267 -6.42 -5.39 -7.68
C LEU A 267 -5.69 -4.06 -7.86
N PHE A 268 -4.54 -3.87 -7.22
CA PHE A 268 -3.75 -2.64 -7.38
C PHE A 268 -3.47 -2.31 -8.86
N LYS A 269 -3.16 -3.33 -9.67
CA LYS A 269 -2.94 -3.19 -11.12
C LYS A 269 -4.14 -2.65 -11.91
N ASN A 270 -5.35 -2.72 -11.34
CA ASN A 270 -6.59 -2.27 -11.96
C ASN A 270 -7.06 -0.90 -11.42
N LEU A 271 -6.28 -0.22 -10.59
CA LEU A 271 -6.61 1.10 -10.07
C LEU A 271 -6.42 2.20 -11.13
N THR A 272 -7.29 3.18 -11.07
CA THR A 272 -7.29 4.42 -11.87
C THR A 272 -7.02 5.62 -10.97
N ASP A 273 -6.62 6.76 -11.53
CA ASP A 273 -6.34 7.98 -10.73
C ASP A 273 -7.62 8.61 -10.15
N THR A 274 -8.78 8.17 -10.64
CA THR A 274 -10.11 8.57 -10.14
C THR A 274 -10.63 7.67 -9.02
N ASP A 275 -9.93 6.57 -8.70
CA ASP A 275 -10.36 5.69 -7.63
C ASP A 275 -10.21 6.34 -6.25
N ILE A 276 -11.20 6.09 -5.40
CA ILE A 276 -11.26 6.54 -4.02
C ILE A 276 -11.13 5.31 -3.13
N LEU A 277 -10.10 5.29 -2.29
CA LEU A 277 -9.71 4.13 -1.49
C LEU A 277 -10.30 4.21 -0.07
N ALA A 278 -10.58 3.05 0.52
CA ALA A 278 -10.88 2.93 1.94
C ALA A 278 -9.59 3.08 2.75
N THR A 279 -9.57 4.08 3.61
CA THR A 279 -8.42 4.43 4.45
C THR A 279 -8.81 4.46 5.91
N LEU A 280 -7.83 4.42 6.82
CA LEU A 280 -8.09 4.45 8.27
C LEU A 280 -7.48 5.70 8.87
N ASN A 281 -8.31 6.54 9.48
CA ASN A 281 -7.81 7.67 10.24
C ASN A 281 -7.00 7.19 11.45
N PRO A 282 -5.69 7.48 11.53
CA PRO A 282 -4.85 6.96 12.60
C PRO A 282 -5.23 7.52 13.96
N ASN A 283 -5.88 8.68 14.03
CA ASN A 283 -6.18 9.40 15.28
C ASN A 283 -7.50 8.98 15.93
N ASN A 284 -8.40 8.33 15.20
CA ASN A 284 -9.73 7.96 15.72
C ASN A 284 -10.26 6.59 15.24
N HIS A 285 -9.54 5.95 14.30
CA HIS A 285 -9.86 4.68 13.64
C HIS A 285 -11.19 4.66 12.89
N TYR A 286 -11.71 5.82 12.47
CA TYR A 286 -12.78 5.87 11.49
C TYR A 286 -12.26 5.54 10.09
N LEU A 287 -13.06 4.77 9.36
CA LEU A 287 -12.86 4.56 7.93
C LEU A 287 -13.16 5.86 7.18
N GLU A 288 -12.25 6.25 6.31
CA GLU A 288 -12.36 7.42 5.44
C GLU A 288 -12.25 7.00 3.97
N TRP A 289 -12.87 7.78 3.09
CA TRP A 289 -12.74 7.61 1.65
C TRP A 289 -11.80 8.69 1.12
N GLN A 290 -10.60 8.32 0.68
CA GLN A 290 -9.60 9.29 0.21
C GLN A 290 -9.19 9.00 -1.24
N GLN A 291 -8.99 10.08 -2.01
CA GLN A 291 -8.52 9.99 -3.38
C GLN A 291 -7.03 9.62 -3.42
N ILE A 292 -6.64 8.85 -4.44
CA ILE A 292 -5.25 8.52 -4.70
C ILE A 292 -4.48 9.79 -5.09
N GLN A 293 -3.35 10.03 -4.40
CA GLN A 293 -2.41 11.11 -4.75
C GLN A 293 -1.43 10.66 -5.82
N GLN A 294 -0.99 9.39 -5.76
CA GLN A 294 -0.03 8.82 -6.71
C GLN A 294 -0.15 7.31 -6.78
N LYS A 295 0.16 6.71 -7.94
CA LYS A 295 0.29 5.27 -8.11
C LYS A 295 1.70 4.88 -8.56
N PHE A 296 2.17 3.77 -8.02
CA PHE A 296 3.46 3.18 -8.29
C PHE A 296 3.30 1.78 -8.88
N GLU A 297 4.08 1.51 -9.93
CA GLU A 297 4.13 0.22 -10.61
C GLU A 297 5.57 0.01 -11.12
N TYR A 298 6.21 -1.09 -10.73
CA TYR A 298 7.58 -1.41 -11.12
C TYR A 298 7.75 -2.90 -11.38
N ASP A 299 8.59 -3.26 -12.36
CA ASP A 299 9.10 -4.62 -12.47
C ASP A 299 10.03 -4.90 -11.28
N TYR A 300 9.86 -6.05 -10.66
CA TYR A 300 10.61 -6.48 -9.48
C TYR A 300 11.04 -7.93 -9.66
N ASN A 301 12.34 -8.17 -9.49
CA ASN A 301 12.93 -9.49 -9.44
C ASN A 301 13.79 -9.58 -8.18
N GLY A 302 13.33 -10.33 -7.19
CA GLY A 302 13.92 -10.36 -5.86
C GLY A 302 13.11 -11.20 -4.88
N TYR A 303 13.15 -10.82 -3.60
CA TYR A 303 12.42 -11.50 -2.54
C TYR A 303 11.39 -10.56 -1.90
N LEU A 304 10.19 -11.06 -1.63
CA LEU A 304 9.16 -10.35 -0.88
C LEU A 304 8.96 -11.01 0.50
N ASN A 305 8.64 -10.19 1.49
CA ASN A 305 8.27 -10.63 2.83
C ASN A 305 6.84 -11.15 2.82
N HIS A 306 6.70 -12.45 3.04
CA HIS A 306 5.42 -13.11 3.19
C HIS A 306 5.03 -13.18 4.66
N TYR A 307 4.08 -12.34 5.06
CA TYR A 307 3.40 -12.43 6.34
C TYR A 307 2.20 -13.34 6.20
N HIS A 308 2.34 -14.58 6.66
CA HIS A 308 1.29 -15.57 6.59
C HIS A 308 1.04 -16.20 7.96
N PHE A 309 -0.08 -15.81 8.58
CA PHE A 309 -0.53 -16.38 9.85
C PHE A 309 -2.04 -16.23 9.98
N ARG A 310 -2.60 -16.54 11.16
CA ARG A 310 -4.05 -16.65 11.37
C ARG A 310 -4.80 -15.38 10.94
N GLY A 311 -5.43 -15.43 9.77
CA GLY A 311 -6.25 -14.35 9.24
C GLY A 311 -5.46 -13.19 8.61
N VAL A 312 -4.16 -13.37 8.34
CA VAL A 312 -3.29 -12.38 7.68
C VAL A 312 -2.56 -13.06 6.54
N ASP A 313 -2.60 -12.42 5.38
CA ASP A 313 -1.79 -12.76 4.22
C ASP A 313 -1.36 -11.45 3.56
N LEU A 314 -0.07 -11.14 3.63
CA LEU A 314 0.53 -9.97 2.97
C LEU A 314 1.84 -10.40 2.32
N LEU A 315 2.09 -9.90 1.12
CA LEU A 315 3.33 -10.13 0.40
C LEU A 315 3.87 -8.78 -0.08
N VAL A 316 4.93 -8.31 0.59
CA VAL A 316 5.39 -6.92 0.50
C VAL A 316 6.90 -6.83 0.44
N THR A 317 7.42 -5.74 -0.12
CA THR A 317 8.86 -5.49 -0.10
C THR A 317 9.36 -5.20 1.31
N ASP A 318 10.67 -5.35 1.56
CA ASP A 318 11.34 -5.05 2.85
C ASP A 318 10.98 -3.69 3.43
N ASN A 319 10.83 -2.70 2.56
CA ASN A 319 10.63 -1.30 2.86
C ASN A 319 9.15 -0.84 2.78
N HIS A 320 8.21 -1.80 2.80
CA HIS A 320 6.78 -1.52 2.84
C HIS A 320 6.33 -1.18 4.26
N ASN A 321 5.56 -0.10 4.44
CA ASN A 321 5.05 0.26 5.77
C ASN A 321 3.90 -0.67 6.18
N MET A 322 4.07 -1.31 7.32
CA MET A 322 3.10 -2.16 8.00
C MET A 322 2.42 -1.36 9.11
N TYR A 323 1.10 -1.36 9.14
CA TYR A 323 0.34 -0.76 10.25
C TYR A 323 0.17 -1.80 11.36
N ILE A 324 1.03 -1.73 12.38
CA ILE A 324 1.11 -2.75 13.42
C ILE A 324 0.75 -2.20 14.80
N GLY A 325 0.27 -3.08 15.67
CA GLY A 325 0.15 -2.81 17.10
C GLY A 325 1.50 -2.92 17.80
N LYS A 326 1.75 -2.01 18.75
CA LYS A 326 2.90 -2.05 19.66
C LYS A 326 2.80 -3.28 20.55
N LEU A 327 3.95 -3.80 20.97
CA LEU A 327 4.01 -4.95 21.86
C LEU A 327 3.59 -4.55 23.28
N ASN A 328 2.86 -5.43 23.95
CA ASN A 328 2.41 -5.25 25.34
C ASN A 328 1.62 -3.96 25.57
N SER A 329 0.94 -3.45 24.54
CA SER A 329 0.09 -2.26 24.63
C SER A 329 -1.39 -2.64 24.57
N ASP A 330 -2.23 -1.76 25.08
CA ASP A 330 -3.68 -1.87 24.97
C ASP A 330 -4.12 -1.49 23.55
N LEU A 331 -4.40 -2.50 22.71
CA LEU A 331 -4.69 -2.33 21.29
C LEU A 331 -6.00 -1.61 20.98
N ASP A 332 -6.83 -1.34 22.00
CA ASP A 332 -8.00 -0.48 21.86
C ASP A 332 -7.61 1.01 21.83
N LYS A 333 -6.42 1.37 22.32
CA LYS A 333 -5.92 2.74 22.28
C LYS A 333 -5.27 3.06 20.93
N ILE A 334 -5.49 4.30 20.49
CA ILE A 334 -4.98 4.83 19.23
C ILE A 334 -3.44 4.86 19.18
N ASP A 335 -2.81 5.31 20.27
CA ASP A 335 -1.36 5.43 20.44
C ASP A 335 -0.62 4.09 20.45
N SER A 336 -1.36 2.98 20.55
CA SER A 336 -0.83 1.62 20.48
C SER A 336 -0.57 1.13 19.06
N TRP A 337 -0.87 1.93 18.03
CA TRP A 337 -0.65 1.58 16.64
C TRP A 337 0.41 2.46 15.99
N GLN A 338 1.17 1.90 15.05
CA GLN A 338 2.24 2.61 14.36
C GLN A 338 2.47 2.05 12.95
N LEU A 339 3.01 2.89 12.07
CA LEU A 339 3.59 2.44 10.82
C LEU A 339 5.07 2.08 11.06
N ILE A 340 5.45 0.86 10.66
CA ILE A 340 6.84 0.41 10.68
C ILE A 340 7.14 -0.33 9.38
N GLU A 341 8.34 -0.19 8.84
CA GLU A 341 8.72 -0.96 7.65
C GLU A 341 8.74 -2.47 7.94
N SER A 342 8.37 -3.28 6.96
CA SER A 342 8.35 -4.74 7.01
C SER A 342 9.64 -5.34 7.59
N GLN A 343 10.81 -4.91 7.10
CA GLN A 343 12.13 -5.37 7.56
C GLN A 343 12.44 -5.04 9.04
N ASN A 344 11.78 -4.00 9.56
CA ASN A 344 11.94 -3.51 10.93
C ASN A 344 10.84 -4.02 11.87
N CYS A 345 9.80 -4.68 11.35
CA CYS A 345 8.76 -5.31 12.16
C CYS A 345 9.40 -6.20 13.23
N PRO A 346 8.97 -6.08 14.49
CA PRO A 346 9.39 -7.02 15.53
C PRO A 346 8.91 -8.44 15.19
N LYS A 347 9.48 -9.44 15.87
CA LYS A 347 9.11 -10.86 15.66
C LYS A 347 7.61 -11.10 15.89
N TYR A 348 7.04 -10.41 16.88
CA TYR A 348 5.63 -10.48 17.21
C TYR A 348 4.97 -9.18 16.78
N ILE A 349 3.96 -9.27 15.92
CA ILE A 349 3.17 -8.12 15.47
C ILE A 349 1.69 -8.41 15.62
N HIS A 350 0.91 -7.35 15.86
CA HIS A 350 -0.54 -7.35 15.72
C HIS A 350 -0.93 -6.58 14.46
N ILE A 351 -1.90 -7.08 13.70
CA ILE A 351 -2.40 -6.42 12.49
C ILE A 351 -3.87 -6.04 12.71
N LYS A 352 -4.25 -4.79 12.42
CA LYS A 352 -5.64 -4.33 12.60
C LYS A 352 -6.51 -4.81 11.45
N LYS A 353 -7.74 -5.27 11.75
CA LYS A 353 -8.72 -5.70 10.72
C LYS A 353 -10.05 -4.95 10.73
N ASN A 354 -10.39 -4.27 11.83
CA ASN A 354 -11.66 -3.56 12.01
C ASN A 354 -11.51 -2.04 11.89
N ALA A 355 -12.63 -1.32 11.78
CA ALA A 355 -12.68 0.14 11.82
C ALA A 355 -13.97 0.63 12.45
N LYS A 356 -14.02 1.91 12.81
CA LYS A 356 -15.26 2.63 13.09
C LYS A 356 -15.81 3.19 11.78
N TRP A 357 -17.13 3.33 11.67
CA TRP A 357 -17.77 3.89 10.48
C TRP A 357 -18.83 4.90 10.91
N LYS A 358 -18.89 6.02 10.20
CA LYS A 358 -19.92 7.04 10.38
C LYS A 358 -20.69 7.18 9.07
N GLY A 359 -21.75 6.39 8.95
CA GLY A 359 -22.68 6.48 7.83
C GLY A 359 -23.90 7.33 8.16
N GLU A 360 -24.78 7.45 7.17
CA GLU A 360 -26.00 8.23 7.26
C GLU A 360 -27.10 7.44 7.98
N GLU A 361 -27.82 8.09 8.89
CA GLU A 361 -29.03 7.54 9.48
C GLU A 361 -30.22 7.91 8.59
N VAL A 362 -30.90 6.93 8.02
CA VAL A 362 -32.07 7.20 7.16
C VAL A 362 -33.30 6.69 7.87
N GLU A 363 -34.29 7.56 8.07
CA GLU A 363 -35.48 7.20 8.84
C GLU A 363 -36.41 6.26 8.07
N ASN A 364 -36.65 6.55 6.79
CA ASN A 364 -37.69 5.91 5.97
C ASN A 364 -37.24 5.66 4.53
N ILE A 365 -37.84 4.67 3.88
CA ILE A 365 -37.75 4.43 2.44
C ILE A 365 -39.15 4.46 1.81
N LYS A 366 -39.23 5.02 0.60
CA LYS A 366 -40.47 5.03 -0.19
C LYS A 366 -40.46 3.91 -1.23
N ILE A 367 -41.51 3.09 -1.25
CA ILE A 367 -41.73 2.04 -2.26
C ILE A 367 -43.15 2.17 -2.79
N GLY A 368 -43.28 2.66 -4.03
CA GLY A 368 -44.57 3.07 -4.57
C GLY A 368 -45.14 4.25 -3.76
N SER A 369 -46.37 4.10 -3.25
CA SER A 369 -47.02 5.06 -2.34
C SER A 369 -46.70 4.83 -0.87
N ASN A 370 -46.07 3.70 -0.52
CA ASN A 370 -45.84 3.33 0.88
C ASN A 370 -44.56 3.96 1.42
N ILE A 371 -44.63 4.47 2.64
CA ILE A 371 -43.48 4.92 3.45
C ILE A 371 -43.23 3.83 4.49
N ILE A 372 -42.01 3.31 4.54
CA ILE A 372 -41.63 2.20 5.42
C ILE A 372 -40.42 2.66 6.23
N SER A 373 -40.42 2.43 7.54
CA SER A 373 -39.21 2.64 8.36
C SER A 373 -38.03 1.90 7.75
N MET A 374 -36.89 2.59 7.65
CA MET A 374 -35.69 2.01 7.06
C MET A 374 -35.26 0.74 7.81
N ASP A 375 -35.39 0.70 9.13
CA ASP A 375 -35.03 -0.45 9.94
C ASP A 375 -35.85 -1.69 9.57
N LEU A 376 -37.16 -1.53 9.45
CA LEU A 376 -38.06 -2.60 9.02
C LEU A 376 -37.74 -3.05 7.58
N TRP A 377 -37.42 -2.10 6.70
CA TRP A 377 -37.00 -2.41 5.34
C TRP A 377 -35.68 -3.18 5.29
N LEU A 378 -34.70 -2.81 6.09
CA LEU A 378 -33.39 -3.46 6.15
C LEU A 378 -33.49 -4.88 6.70
N GLU A 379 -34.30 -5.08 7.74
CA GLU A 379 -34.59 -6.42 8.26
C GLU A 379 -35.20 -7.30 7.15
N PHE A 380 -36.27 -6.83 6.51
CA PHE A 380 -36.91 -7.57 5.41
C PHE A 380 -35.96 -7.83 4.24
N LEU A 381 -35.19 -6.82 3.82
CA LEU A 381 -34.32 -6.93 2.67
C LEU A 381 -33.16 -7.91 2.93
N GLY A 382 -32.68 -8.01 4.17
CA GLY A 382 -31.69 -9.02 4.55
C GLY A 382 -32.26 -10.45 4.41
N TYR A 383 -33.49 -10.68 4.85
CA TYR A 383 -34.18 -11.95 4.61
C TYR A 383 -34.42 -12.22 3.12
N PHE A 384 -34.76 -11.20 2.35
CA PHE A 384 -34.97 -11.36 0.91
C PHE A 384 -33.65 -11.67 0.17
N ILE A 385 -32.56 -10.98 0.48
CA ILE A 385 -31.27 -11.24 -0.16
C ILE A 385 -30.72 -12.61 0.23
N SER A 386 -30.98 -13.13 1.42
CA SER A 386 -30.62 -14.51 1.75
C SER A 386 -31.60 -15.52 1.13
N GLU A 387 -32.85 -15.53 1.60
CA GLU A 387 -33.85 -16.58 1.38
C GLU A 387 -34.89 -16.25 0.29
N GLY A 388 -34.86 -15.03 -0.23
CA GLY A 388 -35.85 -14.52 -1.17
C GLY A 388 -35.55 -14.82 -2.64
N HIS A 389 -36.61 -14.83 -3.44
CA HIS A 389 -36.55 -14.91 -4.89
C HIS A 389 -37.68 -14.10 -5.55
N THR A 390 -37.47 -13.76 -6.83
CA THR A 390 -38.51 -13.24 -7.70
C THR A 390 -38.74 -14.17 -8.87
N CYS A 391 -39.98 -14.28 -9.34
CA CYS A 391 -40.29 -14.99 -10.59
C CYS A 391 -41.50 -14.39 -11.30
N ASN A 392 -41.64 -14.70 -12.59
CA ASN A 392 -42.85 -14.42 -13.35
C ASN A 392 -43.79 -15.61 -13.20
N HIS A 393 -44.75 -15.48 -12.28
CA HIS A 393 -45.71 -16.52 -11.99
C HIS A 393 -46.77 -16.58 -13.11
N LYS A 394 -46.84 -17.73 -13.78
CA LYS A 394 -47.84 -18.03 -14.81
C LYS A 394 -49.14 -18.47 -14.14
N LYS A 395 -50.24 -17.76 -14.40
CA LYS A 395 -51.59 -18.14 -13.99
C LYS A 395 -52.45 -18.38 -15.23
N VAL A 396 -53.06 -19.56 -15.30
CA VAL A 396 -54.09 -19.87 -16.30
C VAL A 396 -55.43 -19.38 -15.75
N MET A 397 -56.09 -18.54 -16.52
CA MET A 397 -57.39 -17.96 -16.20
C MET A 397 -58.49 -18.96 -16.56
N SER A 398 -59.68 -18.80 -15.97
CA SER A 398 -60.83 -19.70 -16.22
C SER A 398 -61.28 -19.75 -17.67
N ASN A 399 -60.99 -18.71 -18.46
CA ASN A 399 -61.25 -18.63 -19.90
C ASN A 399 -60.12 -19.21 -20.77
N GLY A 400 -59.10 -19.84 -20.18
CA GLY A 400 -57.93 -20.39 -20.88
C GLY A 400 -56.78 -19.40 -21.11
N ASP A 401 -56.98 -18.10 -20.85
CA ASP A 401 -55.93 -17.09 -21.04
C ASP A 401 -54.78 -17.26 -20.06
N ILE A 402 -53.57 -16.93 -20.49
CA ILE A 402 -52.38 -16.95 -19.65
C ILE A 402 -52.03 -15.53 -19.20
N LYS A 403 -51.99 -15.29 -17.88
CA LYS A 403 -51.47 -14.05 -17.30
C LYS A 403 -50.19 -14.32 -16.51
N TYR A 404 -49.25 -13.39 -16.58
CA TYR A 404 -48.01 -13.42 -15.81
C TYR A 404 -48.03 -12.34 -14.73
N TYR A 405 -47.68 -12.73 -13.51
CA TYR A 405 -47.59 -11.84 -12.36
C TYR A 405 -46.19 -11.85 -11.79
N GLY A 406 -45.69 -10.67 -11.42
CA GLY A 406 -44.46 -10.59 -10.63
C GLY A 406 -44.70 -11.15 -9.24
N LEU A 407 -43.92 -12.14 -8.84
CA LEU A 407 -43.99 -12.80 -7.55
C LEU A 407 -42.72 -12.48 -6.75
N VAL A 408 -42.91 -12.16 -5.47
CA VAL A 408 -41.86 -12.09 -4.45
C VAL A 408 -42.12 -13.20 -3.44
N GLY A 409 -41.17 -14.09 -3.24
CA GLY A 409 -41.30 -15.19 -2.28
C GLY A 409 -40.09 -15.27 -1.37
N ILE A 410 -40.30 -15.62 -0.10
CA ILE A 410 -39.24 -15.99 0.84
C ILE A 410 -39.42 -17.46 1.23
N SER A 411 -38.34 -18.24 1.21
CA SER A 411 -38.38 -19.68 1.46
C SER A 411 -37.46 -20.05 2.62
N GLN A 412 -38.02 -20.39 3.78
CA GLN A 412 -37.26 -20.80 4.96
C GLN A 412 -37.87 -22.06 5.58
N ASN A 413 -37.01 -23.04 5.88
CA ASN A 413 -37.40 -24.36 6.41
C ASN A 413 -37.21 -24.47 7.93
N LYS A 414 -36.31 -23.68 8.53
CA LYS A 414 -36.15 -23.64 10.00
C LYS A 414 -37.34 -22.92 10.61
N LYS A 415 -38.11 -23.61 11.46
CA LYS A 415 -39.35 -23.10 12.05
C LYS A 415 -39.15 -21.76 12.76
N GLU A 416 -38.16 -21.67 13.64
CA GLU A 416 -37.83 -20.45 14.40
C GLU A 416 -37.50 -19.26 13.48
N SER A 417 -36.61 -19.47 12.50
CA SER A 417 -36.26 -18.46 11.50
C SER A 417 -37.50 -18.03 10.68
N ARG A 418 -38.36 -18.97 10.31
CA ARG A 418 -39.58 -18.70 9.55
C ARG A 418 -40.55 -17.83 10.35
N GLU A 419 -40.73 -18.08 11.64
CA GLU A 419 -41.58 -17.28 12.52
C GLU A 419 -41.08 -15.84 12.63
N ILE A 420 -39.76 -15.65 12.80
CA ILE A 420 -39.13 -14.31 12.84
C ILE A 420 -39.36 -13.56 11.53
N ILE A 421 -39.10 -14.21 10.38
CA ILE A 421 -39.32 -13.62 9.06
C ILE A 421 -40.80 -13.27 8.85
N GLN A 422 -41.72 -14.15 9.22
CA GLN A 422 -43.16 -13.90 9.08
C GLN A 422 -43.60 -12.70 9.91
N ASN A 423 -43.08 -12.53 11.12
CA ASN A 423 -43.37 -11.38 11.98
C ASN A 423 -42.87 -10.06 11.36
N CYS A 424 -41.69 -10.06 10.73
CA CYS A 424 -41.18 -8.91 9.97
C CYS A 424 -42.09 -8.59 8.78
N ILE A 425 -42.44 -9.60 7.98
CA ILE A 425 -43.31 -9.47 6.82
C ILE A 425 -44.68 -8.89 7.18
N ASN A 426 -45.29 -9.34 8.29
CA ASN A 426 -46.62 -8.89 8.73
C ASN A 426 -46.68 -7.41 9.10
N LYS A 427 -45.52 -6.78 9.39
CA LYS A 427 -45.42 -5.35 9.68
C LYS A 427 -45.29 -4.49 8.41
N LEU A 428 -45.00 -5.11 7.26
CA LEU A 428 -44.87 -4.39 6.00
C LEU A 428 -46.25 -4.02 5.43
N PRO A 429 -46.35 -2.91 4.68
CA PRO A 429 -47.61 -2.47 4.06
C PRO A 429 -47.96 -3.26 2.79
N PHE A 430 -47.42 -4.47 2.62
CA PHE A 430 -47.66 -5.32 1.45
C PHE A 430 -48.40 -6.57 1.88
N ARG A 431 -49.31 -7.06 1.02
CA ARG A 431 -50.02 -8.30 1.28
C ARG A 431 -49.11 -9.50 1.00
N PHE A 432 -48.88 -10.31 2.02
CA PHE A 432 -48.25 -11.62 1.91
C PHE A 432 -49.25 -12.72 2.26
N SER A 433 -49.13 -13.87 1.59
CA SER A 433 -49.83 -15.10 1.96
C SER A 433 -49.15 -15.81 3.13
N SER A 434 -49.81 -16.85 3.69
CA SER A 434 -49.23 -17.74 4.71
C SER A 434 -47.96 -18.48 4.27
N ASN A 435 -47.73 -18.55 2.96
CA ASN A 435 -46.51 -19.11 2.36
C ASN A 435 -45.42 -18.05 2.14
N MET A 436 -45.53 -16.86 2.76
CA MET A 436 -44.59 -15.74 2.60
C MET A 436 -44.39 -15.31 1.14
N VAL A 437 -45.49 -15.31 0.37
CA VAL A 437 -45.51 -14.87 -1.03
C VAL A 437 -46.35 -13.61 -1.19
N SER A 438 -45.81 -12.61 -1.90
CA SER A 438 -46.50 -11.39 -2.31
C SER A 438 -46.52 -11.23 -3.83
N TYR A 439 -47.59 -10.62 -4.34
CA TYR A 439 -47.76 -10.24 -5.74
C TYR A 439 -47.79 -8.71 -5.94
N ASP A 440 -47.32 -7.95 -4.94
CA ASP A 440 -47.27 -6.49 -5.04
C ASP A 440 -46.30 -6.05 -6.15
N LYS A 441 -46.80 -5.24 -7.09
CA LYS A 441 -46.05 -4.81 -8.27
C LYS A 441 -44.86 -3.91 -7.91
N ASN A 442 -45.01 -3.04 -6.91
CA ASN A 442 -43.96 -2.10 -6.52
C ASN A 442 -42.84 -2.84 -5.79
N LEU A 443 -43.20 -3.76 -4.89
CA LEU A 443 -42.25 -4.63 -4.20
C LEU A 443 -41.49 -5.53 -5.18
N TYR A 444 -42.20 -6.18 -6.12
CA TYR A 444 -41.57 -6.99 -7.16
C TYR A 444 -40.56 -6.18 -7.98
N ASN A 445 -40.95 -4.98 -8.44
CA ASN A 445 -40.05 -4.12 -9.22
C ASN A 445 -38.83 -3.66 -8.43
N LYS A 446 -38.97 -3.43 -7.11
CA LYS A 446 -37.86 -3.07 -6.23
C LYS A 446 -36.87 -4.23 -6.04
N LEU A 447 -37.35 -5.47 -6.04
CA LEU A 447 -36.57 -6.66 -5.68
C LEU A 447 -36.06 -7.49 -6.87
N LYS A 448 -36.69 -7.40 -8.04
CA LYS A 448 -36.29 -8.20 -9.22
C LYS A 448 -34.84 -7.93 -9.67
N ILE A 449 -34.28 -6.77 -9.32
CA ILE A 449 -32.93 -6.35 -9.69
C ILE A 449 -31.82 -7.23 -9.08
N TYR A 450 -32.10 -7.92 -7.97
CA TYR A 450 -31.12 -8.76 -7.29
C TYR A 450 -30.87 -10.11 -7.98
N GLY A 451 -31.73 -10.49 -8.94
CA GLY A 451 -31.56 -11.68 -9.77
C GLY A 451 -31.54 -12.99 -8.97
N LYS A 452 -30.72 -13.93 -9.43
CA LYS A 452 -30.54 -15.28 -8.82
C LYS A 452 -29.46 -15.26 -7.74
N ALA A 453 -29.39 -16.33 -6.94
CA ALA A 453 -28.47 -16.46 -5.80
C ALA A 453 -27.00 -16.07 -6.11
N HIS A 454 -26.45 -16.53 -7.24
CA HIS A 454 -25.06 -16.22 -7.64
C HIS A 454 -24.85 -14.80 -8.21
N GLN A 455 -25.92 -14.03 -8.36
CA GLN A 455 -25.93 -12.65 -8.90
C GLN A 455 -26.21 -11.60 -7.83
N LYS A 456 -26.70 -12.02 -6.64
CA LYS A 456 -27.08 -11.11 -5.55
C LYS A 456 -25.90 -10.25 -5.09
N TYR A 457 -26.19 -9.08 -4.53
CA TYR A 457 -25.23 -8.08 -4.06
C TYR A 457 -25.86 -7.18 -3.01
N ILE A 458 -25.05 -6.41 -2.27
CA ILE A 458 -25.56 -5.39 -1.33
C ILE A 458 -25.56 -4.04 -2.04
N PRO A 459 -26.68 -3.31 -2.11
CA PRO A 459 -26.73 -1.98 -2.70
C PRO A 459 -25.85 -0.97 -1.97
N ASP A 460 -25.28 -0.02 -2.70
CA ASP A 460 -24.42 1.01 -2.14
C ASP A 460 -25.13 1.88 -1.09
N TYR A 461 -26.44 2.14 -1.25
CA TYR A 461 -27.17 2.92 -0.26
C TYR A 461 -27.12 2.25 1.13
N ILE A 462 -27.17 0.90 1.22
CA ILE A 462 -27.04 0.17 2.48
C ILE A 462 -25.62 0.30 3.03
N LYS A 463 -24.61 0.16 2.15
CA LYS A 463 -23.20 0.29 2.55
C LYS A 463 -22.83 1.69 3.04
N ASN A 464 -23.66 2.70 2.76
CA ASN A 464 -23.48 4.08 3.22
C ASN A 464 -24.31 4.43 4.47
N LEU A 465 -25.22 3.57 4.93
CA LEU A 465 -25.99 3.79 6.15
C LEU A 465 -25.11 3.74 7.41
N SER A 466 -25.64 4.18 8.54
CA SER A 466 -24.97 4.08 9.84
C SER A 466 -24.63 2.62 10.20
N SER A 467 -23.62 2.42 11.05
CA SER A 467 -23.26 1.07 11.51
C SER A 467 -24.43 0.36 12.20
N ARG A 468 -25.32 1.10 12.87
CA ARG A 468 -26.52 0.57 13.52
C ARG A 468 -27.48 -0.04 12.49
N GLN A 469 -27.79 0.69 11.43
CA GLN A 469 -28.69 0.23 10.37
C GLN A 469 -28.07 -0.89 9.54
N GLN A 470 -26.78 -0.79 9.22
CA GLN A 470 -26.04 -1.89 8.60
C GLN A 470 -26.07 -3.17 9.45
N LYS A 471 -26.04 -3.04 10.78
CA LYS A 471 -26.13 -4.17 11.71
C LYS A 471 -27.49 -4.88 11.65
N ILE A 472 -28.59 -4.14 11.52
CA ILE A 472 -29.94 -4.72 11.33
C ILE A 472 -29.98 -5.57 10.05
N PHE A 473 -29.51 -5.00 8.95
CA PHE A 473 -29.42 -5.72 7.67
C PHE A 473 -28.52 -6.96 7.77
N PHE A 474 -27.34 -6.82 8.39
CA PHE A 474 -26.40 -7.91 8.63
C PHE A 474 -27.02 -9.04 9.46
N ASP A 475 -27.74 -8.74 10.53
CA ASP A 475 -28.35 -9.76 11.39
C ASP A 475 -29.44 -10.54 10.65
N ALA A 476 -30.25 -9.86 9.84
CA ALA A 476 -31.23 -10.51 8.99
C ALA A 476 -30.58 -11.44 7.94
N MET A 477 -29.49 -10.99 7.33
CA MET A 477 -28.68 -11.82 6.41
C MET A 477 -28.09 -13.05 7.11
N MET A 478 -27.61 -12.89 8.35
CA MET A 478 -27.07 -13.98 9.16
C MET A 478 -28.12 -15.00 9.61
N LEU A 479 -29.38 -14.60 9.74
CA LEU A 479 -30.47 -15.52 10.09
C LEU A 479 -30.81 -16.49 8.94
N GLY A 480 -30.67 -16.04 7.69
CA GLY A 480 -30.84 -16.89 6.50
C GLY A 480 -29.62 -17.77 6.23
N ASP A 481 -28.60 -17.19 5.59
CA ASP A 481 -27.42 -17.93 5.10
C ASP A 481 -26.25 -18.00 6.11
N GLY A 482 -26.44 -17.46 7.32
CA GLY A 482 -25.43 -17.48 8.36
C GLY A 482 -25.45 -18.76 9.20
N SER A 483 -24.30 -19.05 9.82
CA SER A 483 -24.12 -20.18 10.72
C SER A 483 -23.27 -19.77 11.92
N ARG A 484 -23.78 -20.03 13.12
CA ARG A 484 -23.05 -19.89 14.39
C ARG A 484 -22.91 -21.28 15.04
N SER A 485 -21.70 -21.81 15.12
CA SER A 485 -21.44 -23.14 15.72
C SER A 485 -20.02 -23.22 16.25
N ASN A 486 -19.83 -23.78 17.44
CA ASN A 486 -18.53 -24.01 18.07
C ASN A 486 -17.63 -22.76 18.09
N GLY A 487 -18.21 -21.60 18.43
CA GLY A 487 -17.50 -20.31 18.43
C GLY A 487 -17.08 -19.78 17.04
N LYS A 488 -17.50 -20.44 15.96
CA LYS A 488 -17.26 -20.01 14.58
C LYS A 488 -18.53 -19.38 14.01
N ILE A 489 -18.35 -18.25 13.35
CA ILE A 489 -19.42 -17.50 12.70
C ILE A 489 -19.07 -17.46 11.22
N ASN A 490 -19.96 -18.01 10.40
CA ASN A 490 -19.76 -18.09 8.97
C ASN A 490 -20.98 -17.56 8.23
N TYR A 491 -20.74 -16.97 7.06
CA TYR A 491 -21.77 -16.65 6.08
C TYR A 491 -21.39 -17.32 4.76
N TYR A 492 -22.37 -17.89 4.05
CA TYR A 492 -22.15 -18.64 2.82
C TYR A 492 -22.89 -17.98 1.66
N THR A 493 -22.26 -17.90 0.50
CA THR A 493 -22.92 -17.45 -0.72
C THR A 493 -22.27 -18.04 -1.96
N SER A 494 -23.00 -18.07 -3.07
CA SER A 494 -22.46 -18.39 -4.40
C SER A 494 -22.15 -17.14 -5.23
N SER A 495 -22.48 -15.95 -4.74
CA SER A 495 -22.17 -14.68 -5.39
C SER A 495 -20.85 -14.12 -4.86
N LYS A 496 -19.84 -14.02 -5.72
CA LYS A 496 -18.58 -13.35 -5.39
C LYS A 496 -18.83 -11.89 -4.98
N LYS A 497 -19.71 -11.20 -5.71
CA LYS A 497 -20.05 -9.80 -5.42
C LYS A 497 -20.70 -9.66 -4.04
N LEU A 498 -21.61 -10.57 -3.67
CA LEU A 498 -22.21 -10.56 -2.34
C LEU A 498 -21.17 -10.82 -1.25
N ALA A 499 -20.25 -11.76 -1.46
CA ALA A 499 -19.18 -12.03 -0.51
C ALA A 499 -18.26 -10.81 -0.32
N ASP A 500 -17.89 -10.14 -1.41
CA ASP A 500 -17.10 -8.92 -1.41
C ASP A 500 -17.81 -7.77 -0.69
N ASP A 501 -19.07 -7.50 -1.03
CA ASP A 501 -19.88 -6.46 -0.42
C ASP A 501 -20.15 -6.75 1.08
N MET A 502 -20.35 -8.01 1.44
CA MET A 502 -20.57 -8.44 2.83
C MET A 502 -19.29 -8.26 3.66
N GLN A 503 -18.09 -8.48 3.10
CA GLN A 503 -16.84 -8.18 3.80
C GLN A 503 -16.67 -6.67 4.07
N GLU A 504 -17.08 -5.81 3.13
CA GLU A 504 -17.13 -4.34 3.35
C GLU A 504 -18.15 -3.97 4.45
N LEU A 505 -19.36 -4.52 4.40
CA LEU A 505 -20.40 -4.29 5.41
C LEU A 505 -19.92 -4.71 6.81
N ILE A 506 -19.30 -5.89 6.92
CA ILE A 506 -18.76 -6.42 8.17
C ILE A 506 -17.67 -5.50 8.75
N LEU A 507 -16.81 -4.92 7.91
CA LEU A 507 -15.82 -3.93 8.35
C LEU A 507 -16.50 -2.69 8.96
N LYS A 508 -17.54 -2.17 8.29
CA LYS A 508 -18.26 -0.95 8.70
C LYS A 508 -19.12 -1.12 9.95
N ILE A 509 -19.53 -2.34 10.30
CA ILE A 509 -20.16 -2.63 11.60
C ILE A 509 -19.13 -2.90 12.73
N GLY A 510 -17.84 -2.69 12.46
CA GLY A 510 -16.77 -2.82 13.47
C GLY A 510 -16.18 -4.22 13.63
N LEU A 511 -16.55 -5.15 12.75
CA LEU A 511 -16.06 -6.53 12.76
C LEU A 511 -15.02 -6.75 11.66
N ALA A 512 -14.60 -8.00 11.47
CA ALA A 512 -13.75 -8.41 10.35
C ALA A 512 -14.21 -9.74 9.78
N ALA A 513 -13.94 -9.99 8.50
CA ALA A 513 -14.17 -11.29 7.88
C ALA A 513 -13.03 -11.66 6.93
N ASP A 514 -12.78 -12.96 6.84
CA ASP A 514 -11.93 -13.52 5.80
C ASP A 514 -12.79 -14.30 4.80
N ILE A 515 -12.53 -14.14 3.51
CA ILE A 515 -13.22 -14.91 2.47
C ILE A 515 -12.41 -16.15 2.13
N ILE A 516 -13.06 -17.31 2.09
CA ILE A 516 -12.51 -18.55 1.56
C ILE A 516 -13.33 -18.94 0.33
N GLU A 517 -12.66 -19.07 -0.81
CA GLU A 517 -13.24 -19.61 -2.02
C GLU A 517 -13.15 -21.14 -2.00
N ILE A 518 -14.27 -21.82 -2.23
CA ILE A 518 -14.39 -23.27 -2.22
C ILE A 518 -14.98 -23.71 -3.57
N ASN A 519 -14.16 -24.38 -4.38
CA ASN A 519 -14.61 -24.92 -5.64
C ASN A 519 -15.16 -26.35 -5.45
N ARG A 520 -16.48 -26.50 -5.56
CA ARG A 520 -17.19 -27.79 -5.52
C ARG A 520 -17.98 -28.04 -6.81
N ILE A 521 -17.70 -27.30 -7.88
CA ILE A 521 -18.44 -27.42 -9.15
C ILE A 521 -18.38 -28.87 -9.63
N GLY A 522 -19.54 -29.41 -10.05
CA GLY A 522 -19.68 -30.80 -10.50
C GLY A 522 -19.96 -31.80 -9.37
N ARG A 523 -19.86 -31.41 -8.10
CA ARG A 523 -20.26 -32.27 -6.97
C ARG A 523 -21.76 -32.53 -7.00
N ASP A 524 -22.14 -33.81 -6.94
CA ASP A 524 -23.53 -34.20 -6.72
C ASP A 524 -23.87 -34.14 -5.23
N ASN A 525 -24.94 -33.42 -4.90
CA ASN A 525 -25.52 -33.32 -3.56
C ASN A 525 -26.90 -33.97 -3.56
N GLU A 526 -26.98 -35.17 -4.15
CA GLU A 526 -28.20 -35.93 -4.29
C GLU A 526 -29.00 -35.94 -2.99
N LYS A 527 -30.28 -35.59 -3.09
CA LYS A 527 -31.21 -35.61 -1.97
C LYS A 527 -32.52 -36.20 -2.45
N ASN A 528 -33.00 -37.23 -1.75
CA ASN A 528 -34.26 -37.93 -2.05
C ASN A 528 -34.32 -38.43 -3.52
N GLY A 529 -33.23 -38.97 -4.07
CA GLY A 529 -33.17 -39.50 -5.45
C GLY A 529 -33.09 -38.44 -6.56
N HIS A 530 -33.03 -37.15 -6.21
CA HIS A 530 -32.86 -36.06 -7.17
C HIS A 530 -31.41 -35.57 -7.19
N LYS A 531 -30.75 -35.70 -8.35
CA LYS A 531 -29.40 -35.15 -8.59
C LYS A 531 -29.40 -33.64 -8.38
N ASN A 532 -28.44 -33.16 -7.60
CA ASN A 532 -28.28 -31.73 -7.32
C ASN A 532 -26.81 -31.33 -7.48
N ILE A 533 -26.44 -31.04 -8.73
CA ILE A 533 -25.07 -30.74 -9.12
C ILE A 533 -24.74 -29.28 -8.78
N THR A 534 -23.67 -29.07 -8.01
CA THR A 534 -23.14 -27.74 -7.73
C THR A 534 -22.67 -27.05 -9.02
N ARG A 535 -23.22 -25.87 -9.33
CA ARG A 535 -22.94 -25.12 -10.56
C ARG A 535 -22.04 -23.90 -10.39
N HIS A 536 -21.86 -23.43 -9.16
CA HIS A 536 -21.12 -22.22 -8.84
C HIS A 536 -20.13 -22.50 -7.71
N LYS A 537 -19.08 -21.68 -7.63
CA LYS A 537 -18.18 -21.68 -6.48
C LYS A 537 -18.93 -21.22 -5.22
N GLU A 538 -18.50 -21.73 -4.09
CA GLU A 538 -18.98 -21.31 -2.77
C GLU A 538 -17.97 -20.34 -2.16
N TYR A 539 -18.46 -19.21 -1.64
CA TYR A 539 -17.70 -18.23 -0.89
C TYR A 539 -18.14 -18.31 0.57
N ARG A 540 -17.22 -18.70 1.44
CA ARG A 540 -17.43 -18.73 2.88
C ARG A 540 -16.72 -17.55 3.53
N LEU A 541 -17.48 -16.68 4.17
CA LEU A 541 -16.93 -15.62 5.01
C LEU A 541 -16.77 -16.16 6.43
N ASN A 542 -15.54 -16.18 6.92
CA ASN A 542 -15.24 -16.50 8.31
C ASN A 542 -15.22 -15.20 9.12
N ILE A 543 -16.32 -14.90 9.81
CA ILE A 543 -16.52 -13.66 10.55
C ILE A 543 -15.78 -13.72 11.90
N LYS A 544 -15.18 -12.61 12.29
CA LYS A 544 -14.39 -12.43 13.51
C LYS A 544 -15.08 -11.38 14.38
N GLU A 545 -15.50 -11.78 15.57
CA GLU A 545 -15.97 -10.86 16.61
C GLU A 545 -14.84 -10.52 17.60
N ILE A 546 -13.94 -11.48 17.88
CA ILE A 546 -12.87 -11.32 18.89
C ILE A 546 -11.50 -11.10 18.24
N SER A 547 -11.16 -11.87 17.21
CA SER A 547 -9.84 -11.85 16.56
C SER A 547 -9.70 -10.70 15.55
N LEU A 548 -9.97 -9.47 16.00
CA LEU A 548 -9.90 -8.23 15.18
C LEU A 548 -8.47 -7.69 15.04
N THR A 549 -7.56 -8.18 15.88
CA THR A 549 -6.15 -7.78 15.94
C THR A 549 -5.22 -9.02 15.98
N PRO A 550 -5.30 -9.93 14.98
CA PRO A 550 -4.52 -11.17 15.01
C PRO A 550 -3.05 -10.92 15.24
N ARG A 551 -2.47 -11.76 16.10
CA ARG A 551 -1.07 -11.73 16.48
C ARG A 551 -0.29 -12.79 15.72
N GLU A 552 0.94 -12.48 15.35
CA GLU A 552 1.93 -13.49 14.98
C GLU A 552 2.31 -14.29 16.26
N HIS A 553 2.21 -15.62 16.20
CA HIS A 553 2.37 -16.49 17.38
C HIS A 553 3.67 -17.30 17.40
N ASN A 554 4.33 -17.49 16.26
CA ASN A 554 5.48 -18.38 16.14
C ASN A 554 6.81 -17.66 16.40
N GLY A 555 6.80 -16.34 16.57
CA GLY A 555 7.99 -15.52 16.76
C GLY A 555 8.91 -15.53 15.55
N THR A 556 8.39 -15.95 14.39
CA THR A 556 9.15 -16.07 13.14
C THR A 556 9.02 -14.79 12.34
N LYS A 557 10.16 -14.29 11.85
CA LYS A 557 10.18 -13.25 10.82
C LYS A 557 9.38 -13.70 9.59
N PRO A 558 8.86 -12.75 8.78
CA PRO A 558 8.21 -13.11 7.52
C PRO A 558 9.10 -14.01 6.66
N ILE A 559 8.48 -14.92 5.93
CA ILE A 559 9.20 -15.82 5.02
C ILE A 559 9.56 -15.01 3.77
N LEU A 560 10.83 -15.03 3.37
CA LEU A 560 11.25 -14.42 2.11
C LEU A 560 10.88 -15.35 0.95
N LEU A 561 9.97 -14.91 0.08
CA LEU A 561 9.56 -15.63 -1.11
C LEU A 561 10.19 -15.04 -2.36
N PRO A 562 10.79 -15.84 -3.25
CA PRO A 562 11.26 -15.35 -4.54
C PRO A 562 10.06 -14.85 -5.35
N TYR A 563 10.22 -13.69 -5.97
CA TYR A 563 9.19 -13.04 -6.77
C TYR A 563 9.82 -12.45 -8.03
N ASN A 564 9.19 -12.71 -9.16
CA ASN A 564 9.51 -12.10 -10.44
C ASN A 564 8.20 -11.66 -11.10
N GLY A 565 7.97 -10.35 -11.14
CA GLY A 565 6.73 -9.76 -11.61
C GLY A 565 6.65 -8.30 -11.25
N LYS A 566 5.47 -7.70 -11.39
CA LYS A 566 5.28 -6.29 -11.03
C LYS A 566 4.91 -6.12 -9.57
N ILE A 567 5.37 -5.04 -8.96
CA ILE A 567 4.96 -4.60 -7.62
C ILE A 567 4.20 -3.28 -7.73
N TYR A 568 3.26 -3.06 -6.83
CA TYR A 568 2.32 -1.94 -6.89
C TYR A 568 2.15 -1.21 -5.55
N CYS A 569 1.86 0.07 -5.60
CA CYS A 569 1.41 0.84 -4.43
C CYS A 569 0.57 2.05 -4.84
N ALA A 570 -0.23 2.58 -3.91
CA ALA A 570 -0.92 3.85 -4.05
C ALA A 570 -0.63 4.76 -2.84
N THR A 571 -0.37 6.04 -3.08
CA THR A 571 -0.24 7.06 -2.04
C THR A 571 -1.61 7.68 -1.74
N ILE A 572 -1.91 7.82 -0.45
CA ILE A 572 -3.10 8.44 0.10
C ILE A 572 -2.69 9.33 1.30
N PRO A 573 -3.47 10.37 1.63
CA PRO A 573 -3.11 11.35 2.67
C PRO A 573 -2.74 10.77 4.05
N ASN A 574 -3.47 9.76 4.56
CA ASN A 574 -3.22 9.21 5.90
C ASN A 574 -2.34 7.93 5.91
N HIS A 575 -1.87 7.51 4.73
CA HIS A 575 -0.98 6.37 4.54
C HIS A 575 -1.49 4.98 4.94
N ILE A 576 -2.72 4.81 5.46
CA ILE A 576 -3.25 3.51 5.89
C ILE A 576 -4.41 3.10 4.97
N MET A 577 -4.26 1.99 4.25
CA MET A 577 -5.25 1.47 3.29
C MET A 577 -5.81 0.12 3.75
N TYR A 578 -7.05 -0.18 3.38
CA TYR A 578 -7.62 -1.52 3.57
C TYR A 578 -7.27 -2.43 2.39
N VAL A 579 -6.37 -3.37 2.61
CA VAL A 579 -5.85 -4.27 1.58
C VAL A 579 -6.27 -5.72 1.84
N ARG A 580 -6.28 -6.53 0.78
CA ARG A 580 -6.68 -7.93 0.85
C ARG A 580 -5.84 -8.78 -0.09
N ARG A 581 -5.35 -9.91 0.43
CA ARG A 581 -4.73 -10.98 -0.37
C ARG A 581 -5.31 -12.31 0.06
N ASN A 582 -5.62 -13.20 -0.90
CA ASN A 582 -6.24 -14.51 -0.62
C ASN A 582 -7.47 -14.45 0.30
N GLY A 583 -8.31 -13.41 0.12
CA GLY A 583 -9.51 -13.18 0.92
C GLY A 583 -9.27 -12.68 2.35
N ARG A 584 -8.02 -12.49 2.79
CA ARG A 584 -7.66 -11.95 4.11
C ARG A 584 -7.50 -10.44 4.04
N ALA A 585 -8.48 -9.70 4.57
CA ALA A 585 -8.46 -8.25 4.56
C ALA A 585 -7.88 -7.67 5.87
N VAL A 586 -7.02 -6.66 5.75
CA VAL A 586 -6.29 -6.03 6.87
C VAL A 586 -6.01 -4.55 6.57
N TRP A 587 -5.80 -3.75 7.61
CA TRP A 587 -5.23 -2.41 7.47
C TRP A 587 -3.71 -2.51 7.34
N CYS A 588 -3.16 -1.84 6.33
CA CYS A 588 -1.71 -1.82 6.09
C CYS A 588 -1.29 -0.45 5.53
N GLY A 589 0.00 -0.12 5.64
CA GLY A 589 0.51 1.16 5.20
C GLY A 589 0.66 1.25 3.68
N ASN A 590 0.97 2.45 3.20
CA ASN A 590 1.49 2.66 1.86
C ASN A 590 2.99 2.92 1.90
N SER A 591 3.55 2.96 0.70
CA SER A 591 4.98 3.11 0.50
C SER A 591 5.43 4.56 0.44
N TRP A 592 4.62 5.54 0.84
CA TRP A 592 5.07 6.94 0.92
C TRP A 592 5.37 7.31 2.36
N ASN A 593 6.42 8.11 2.56
CA ASN A 593 6.83 8.49 3.90
C ASN A 593 5.89 9.56 4.46
N SER A 594 5.36 9.32 5.67
CA SER A 594 4.68 10.31 6.47
C SER A 594 5.74 11.26 7.07
N GLY A 595 6.03 12.35 6.36
CA GLY A 595 6.76 13.48 6.91
C GLY A 595 5.79 14.55 7.43
N GLY A 596 5.24 14.35 8.63
CA GLY A 596 4.50 15.37 9.39
C GLY A 596 3.03 15.05 9.64
N HIS A 597 2.67 14.88 10.92
CA HIS A 597 1.31 15.13 11.39
C HIS A 597 0.91 16.56 10.98
N PRO A 598 -0.22 16.80 10.30
CA PRO A 598 -0.93 18.04 10.46
C PRO A 598 -1.57 17.98 11.86
N GLU A 599 -1.15 18.85 12.75
CA GLU A 599 -1.99 19.26 13.87
C GLU A 599 -3.34 19.69 13.28
N TRP A 600 -4.39 19.01 13.73
CA TRP A 600 -5.76 19.35 13.42
C TRP A 600 -6.16 20.50 14.33
N ASP A 601 -5.76 21.72 13.96
CA ASP A 601 -6.36 22.90 14.56
C ASP A 601 -7.49 23.42 13.66
N THR A 602 -8.66 23.33 14.27
CA THR A 602 -9.93 23.87 13.83
C THR A 602 -9.94 25.40 13.90
N ILE A 603 -10.78 26.00 13.03
CA ILE A 603 -11.46 27.33 13.11
C ILE A 603 -10.76 28.49 12.35
N PRO A 604 -11.49 29.41 11.68
CA PRO A 604 -12.76 29.32 10.91
C PRO A 604 -12.57 29.42 9.39
#